data_AF-A0A523S047-F1
#
_entry.id   AF-A0A523S047-F1
#
_cell.length_a   1.000
_cell.length_b   1.000
_cell.length_c   1.000
_cell.angle_alpha   90.00
_cell.angle_beta   90.00
_cell.angle_gamma   90.00
#
_symmetry.space_group_name_H-M   'P 1'
#
loop_
_entity.id
_entity.type
_entity.pdbx_description
1 polymer ?
#
loop_
_entity_poly.entity_id
_entity_poly.type
_entity_poly.pdbx_seq_one_letter_code
_entity_poly.pdbx_strand_id
1 'polypeptide(L)'
;MTEPNEWKARIQEIIEGFPDPYKEEILELYIEWIETNPDQPLYQNWAEYSSKIDDQEALYTERRVYLKRVTNELRVMEIPLKRWQKVAKALAAVASIFLVVFLAISRAMRVTE
;
A
#
# COMPACT_ATOMS: atom_id res chain seq x y z
N MET A 1 2.88 -9.49 17.71
CA MET A 1 3.77 -10.46 17.04
C MET A 1 2.86 -11.30 16.18
N THR A 2 2.79 -11.02 14.88
CA THR A 2 2.15 -11.91 13.91
C THR A 2 2.97 -13.18 13.83
N GLU A 3 2.33 -14.35 13.84
CA GLU A 3 3.07 -15.61 13.80
C GLU A 3 3.91 -15.72 12.51
N PRO A 4 5.03 -16.46 12.50
CA PRO A 4 5.97 -16.53 11.37
C PRO A 4 5.36 -16.91 10.01
N ASN A 5 4.13 -17.42 9.98
CA ASN A 5 3.44 -17.90 8.78
C ASN A 5 2.13 -17.16 8.45
N GLU A 6 1.62 -16.26 9.29
CA GLU A 6 0.34 -15.56 9.03
C GLU A 6 0.40 -14.70 7.76
N TRP A 7 1.54 -14.04 7.55
CA TRP A 7 1.74 -13.22 6.35
C TRP A 7 1.75 -14.06 5.08
N LYS A 8 2.22 -15.33 5.15
CA LYS A 8 2.28 -16.23 4.00
C LYS A 8 0.88 -16.58 3.51
N ALA A 9 0.05 -17.04 4.44
CA ALA A 9 -1.34 -17.40 4.16
C ALA A 9 -2.13 -16.19 3.63
N ARG A 10 -1.93 -15.01 4.21
CA ARG A 10 -2.64 -13.80 3.78
C ARG A 10 -2.28 -13.36 2.37
N ILE A 11 -1.01 -13.39 1.98
CA ILE A 11 -0.63 -13.03 0.61
C ILE A 11 -1.12 -14.07 -0.38
N GLN A 12 -1.05 -15.36 -0.03
CA GLN A 12 -1.62 -16.43 -0.84
C GLN A 12 -3.11 -16.20 -1.12
N GLU A 13 -3.92 -15.91 -0.09
CA GLU A 13 -5.35 -15.60 -0.24
C GLU A 13 -5.59 -14.42 -1.20
N ILE A 14 -4.74 -13.39 -1.13
CA ILE A 14 -4.84 -12.22 -2.02
C ILE A 14 -4.54 -12.61 -3.47
N ILE A 15 -3.53 -13.44 -3.71
CA ILE A 15 -3.17 -13.93 -5.04
C ILE A 15 -4.27 -14.83 -5.59
N GLU A 16 -4.87 -15.70 -4.76
CA GLU A 16 -5.95 -16.59 -5.16
C GLU A 16 -7.20 -15.85 -5.66
N GLY A 17 -7.37 -14.58 -5.26
CA GLY A 17 -8.42 -13.66 -5.72
C GLY A 17 -8.07 -12.88 -7.00
N PHE A 18 -6.91 -13.10 -7.62
CA PHE A 18 -6.57 -12.48 -8.91
C PHE A 18 -7.32 -13.16 -10.06
N PRO A 19 -7.62 -12.43 -11.15
CA PRO A 19 -8.22 -13.02 -12.34
C PRO A 19 -7.20 -13.84 -13.14
N ASP A 20 -7.69 -14.85 -13.84
CA ASP A 20 -6.91 -15.59 -14.84
C ASP A 20 -6.54 -14.67 -16.01
N PRO A 21 -5.38 -14.87 -16.67
CA PRO A 21 -4.42 -15.97 -16.49
C PRO A 21 -3.33 -15.73 -15.43
N TYR A 22 -3.35 -14.58 -14.75
CA TYR A 22 -2.23 -14.12 -13.91
C TYR A 22 -2.14 -14.81 -12.56
N LYS A 23 -3.26 -15.38 -12.09
CA LYS A 23 -3.36 -16.05 -10.80
C LYS A 23 -2.33 -17.17 -10.65
N GLU A 24 -2.34 -18.14 -11.58
CA GLU A 24 -1.47 -19.32 -11.50
C GLU A 24 -0.01 -18.91 -11.59
N GLU A 25 0.35 -18.07 -12.57
CA GLU A 25 1.72 -17.58 -12.76
C GLU A 25 2.27 -16.88 -11.50
N ILE A 26 1.48 -16.00 -10.88
CA ILE A 26 1.92 -15.25 -9.71
C ILE A 26 1.94 -16.12 -8.46
N LEU A 27 1.03 -17.08 -8.35
CA LEU A 27 0.99 -18.02 -7.24
C LEU A 27 2.22 -18.96 -7.26
N GLU A 28 2.57 -19.48 -8.42
CA GLU A 28 3.79 -20.29 -8.60
C GLU A 28 5.03 -19.48 -8.21
N LEU A 29 5.19 -18.27 -8.75
CA LEU A 29 6.30 -17.38 -8.41
C LEU A 29 6.36 -17.08 -6.90
N TYR A 30 5.20 -16.94 -6.27
CA TYR A 30 5.10 -16.68 -4.84
C TYR A 30 5.55 -17.86 -3.98
N ILE A 31 5.17 -19.07 -4.37
CA ILE A 31 5.59 -20.30 -3.69
C ILE A 31 7.10 -20.48 -3.83
N GLU A 32 7.64 -20.35 -5.05
CA GLU A 32 9.09 -20.41 -5.30
C GLU A 32 9.85 -19.40 -4.46
N TRP A 33 9.33 -18.17 -4.36
CA TRP A 33 9.92 -17.14 -3.53
C TRP A 33 9.94 -17.52 -2.05
N ILE A 34 8.86 -18.07 -1.49
CA ILE A 34 8.82 -18.53 -0.08
C ILE A 34 9.88 -19.60 0.18
N GLU A 35 10.08 -20.53 -0.76
CA GLU A 35 11.06 -21.61 -0.64
C GLU A 35 12.50 -21.08 -0.52
N THR A 36 12.77 -19.87 -1.03
CA THR A 36 14.07 -19.19 -0.84
C THR A 36 14.31 -18.68 0.59
N ASN A 37 13.32 -18.80 1.48
CA ASN A 37 13.34 -18.27 2.84
C ASN A 37 13.73 -16.77 2.89
N PRO A 38 12.89 -15.88 2.34
CA PRO A 38 13.25 -14.50 2.09
C PRO A 38 13.49 -13.71 3.38
N ASP A 39 14.56 -12.92 3.37
CA ASP A 39 14.89 -12.00 4.46
C ASP A 39 14.03 -10.73 4.42
N GLN A 40 13.85 -10.13 5.60
CA GLN A 40 13.22 -8.82 5.71
C GLN A 40 14.13 -7.70 5.14
N PRO A 41 13.57 -6.66 4.48
CA PRO A 41 12.13 -6.41 4.31
C PRO A 41 11.53 -7.22 3.15
N LEU A 42 10.49 -8.00 3.46
CA LEU A 42 9.78 -8.87 2.52
C LEU A 42 9.28 -8.11 1.29
N TYR A 43 8.79 -6.87 1.44
CA TYR A 43 8.32 -6.10 0.29
C TYR A 43 9.43 -5.73 -0.70
N GLN A 44 10.67 -5.52 -0.21
CA GLN A 44 11.82 -5.22 -1.07
C GLN A 44 12.33 -6.50 -1.72
N ASN A 45 12.47 -7.56 -0.93
CA ASN A 45 12.92 -8.86 -1.40
C ASN A 45 11.98 -9.42 -2.48
N TRP A 46 10.66 -9.34 -2.26
CA TRP A 46 9.66 -9.69 -3.27
C TRP A 46 9.73 -8.82 -4.53
N ALA A 47 9.89 -7.50 -4.38
CA ALA A 47 9.98 -6.61 -5.54
C ALA A 47 11.22 -6.91 -6.40
N GLU A 48 12.34 -7.25 -5.76
CA GLU A 48 13.55 -7.68 -6.47
C GLU A 48 13.35 -9.06 -7.13
N TYR A 49 12.79 -10.03 -6.39
CA TYR A 49 12.58 -11.38 -6.91
C TYR A 49 11.61 -11.41 -8.10
N SER A 50 10.47 -10.73 -7.97
CA SER A 50 9.44 -10.68 -9.00
C SER A 50 9.82 -9.84 -10.22
N SER A 51 10.83 -8.97 -10.10
CA SER A 51 11.33 -8.19 -11.24
C SER A 51 11.92 -9.06 -12.36
N LYS A 52 12.28 -10.32 -12.08
CA LYS A 52 12.79 -11.29 -13.06
C LYS A 52 11.77 -11.65 -14.15
N ILE A 53 10.49 -11.58 -13.83
CA ILE A 53 9.39 -11.92 -14.75
C ILE A 53 8.60 -10.68 -15.20
N ASP A 54 8.94 -9.51 -14.66
CA ASP A 54 8.38 -8.23 -15.11
C ASP A 54 9.14 -7.79 -16.37
N ASP A 55 8.38 -7.52 -17.43
CA ASP A 55 8.92 -6.92 -18.65
C ASP A 55 9.18 -5.43 -18.38
N GLN A 56 10.40 -5.10 -17.96
CA GLN A 56 10.81 -3.74 -17.63
C GLN A 56 10.73 -2.76 -18.81
N GLU A 57 10.68 -3.24 -20.05
CA GLU A 57 10.60 -2.41 -21.26
C GLU A 57 9.15 -2.00 -21.57
N ALA A 58 8.17 -2.83 -21.20
CA ALA A 58 6.76 -2.48 -21.32
C ALA A 58 6.37 -1.41 -20.29
N LEU A 59 5.80 -0.29 -20.75
CA LEU A 59 5.32 0.79 -19.87
C LEU A 59 4.21 0.31 -18.92
N TYR A 60 3.37 -0.62 -19.36
CA TYR A 60 2.27 -1.17 -18.57
C TYR A 60 1.95 -2.61 -18.98
N THR A 61 1.97 -3.50 -18.00
CA THR A 61 1.45 -4.87 -18.12
C THR A 61 0.50 -5.13 -16.97
N GLU A 62 -0.58 -5.87 -17.21
CA GLU A 62 -1.50 -6.26 -16.13
C GLU A 62 -0.76 -7.10 -15.06
N ARG A 63 0.18 -7.96 -15.48
CA ARG A 63 1.11 -8.67 -14.59
C ARG A 63 1.78 -7.73 -13.59
N ARG A 64 2.37 -6.61 -14.05
CA ARG A 64 3.03 -5.62 -13.17
C ARG A 64 2.07 -5.05 -12.13
N VAL A 65 0.80 -4.87 -12.45
CA VAL A 65 -0.21 -4.39 -11.50
C VAL A 65 -0.36 -5.37 -10.35
N TYR A 66 -0.47 -6.67 -10.66
CA TYR A 66 -0.61 -7.72 -9.66
C TYR A 66 0.66 -7.93 -8.84
N LEU A 67 1.85 -7.92 -9.46
CA LEU A 67 3.12 -7.98 -8.74
C LEU A 67 3.27 -6.80 -7.75
N LYS A 68 2.95 -5.58 -8.20
CA LYS A 68 2.94 -4.38 -7.33
C LYS A 68 1.89 -4.49 -6.23
N ARG A 69 0.75 -5.13 -6.47
CA ARG A 69 -0.27 -5.36 -5.45
C ARG A 69 0.29 -6.22 -4.32
N VAL A 70 0.96 -7.33 -4.64
CA VAL A 70 1.64 -8.18 -3.64
C VAL A 70 2.71 -7.38 -2.88
N THR A 71 3.56 -6.60 -3.57
CA THR A 71 4.55 -5.72 -2.92
C THR A 71 3.90 -4.75 -1.92
N ASN A 72 2.76 -4.17 -2.28
CA ASN A 72 2.07 -3.21 -1.43
C ASN A 72 1.47 -3.87 -0.18
N GLU A 73 0.91 -5.07 -0.32
CA GLU A 73 0.35 -5.82 0.81
C GLU A 73 1.46 -6.24 1.79
N LEU A 74 2.58 -6.74 1.28
CA LEU A 74 3.78 -7.01 2.09
C LEU A 74 4.25 -5.74 2.82
N ARG A 75 4.29 -4.60 2.13
CA ARG A 75 4.68 -3.32 2.73
C ARG A 75 3.72 -2.87 3.82
N VAL A 76 2.41 -3.04 3.63
CA VAL A 76 1.39 -2.66 4.63
C VAL A 76 1.51 -3.53 5.88
N MET A 77 1.87 -4.80 5.74
CA MET A 77 2.09 -5.70 6.86
C MET A 77 3.39 -5.39 7.63
N GLU A 78 4.49 -5.11 6.94
CA GLU A 78 5.79 -4.83 7.58
C GLU A 78 5.91 -3.40 8.10
N ILE A 79 5.34 -2.43 7.38
CA ILE A 79 5.37 -1.01 7.74
C ILE A 79 3.95 -0.62 8.16
N PRO A 80 3.59 -0.75 9.45
CA PRO A 80 2.33 -0.19 9.92
C PRO A 80 2.36 1.31 9.63
N LEU A 81 1.38 1.78 8.85
CA LEU A 81 1.18 3.21 8.56
C LEU A 81 1.23 3.97 9.89
N LYS A 82 2.27 4.78 10.09
CA LYS A 82 2.44 5.58 11.31
C LYS A 82 1.18 6.41 11.48
N ARG A 83 0.41 6.15 12.55
CA ARG A 83 -0.87 6.81 12.89
C ARG A 83 -0.82 8.35 12.73
N TRP A 84 0.36 8.94 12.87
CA TRP A 84 0.68 10.35 12.60
C TRP A 84 0.22 10.90 11.24
N GLN A 85 0.25 10.12 10.16
CA GLN A 85 -0.21 10.61 8.85
C GLN A 85 -1.74 10.82 8.78
N LYS A 86 -2.51 10.01 9.51
CA LYS A 86 -3.97 10.21 9.65
C LYS A 86 -4.27 11.44 10.50
N VAL A 87 -3.49 11.67 11.56
CA VAL A 87 -3.61 12.85 12.42
C VAL A 87 -3.33 14.13 11.64
N ALA A 88 -2.26 14.18 10.84
CA ALA A 88 -1.91 15.37 10.06
C ALA A 88 -3.02 15.80 9.08
N LYS A 89 -3.69 14.83 8.43
CA LYS A 89 -4.79 15.11 7.49
C LYS A 89 -6.05 15.63 8.21
N ALA A 90 -6.34 15.10 9.40
CA ALA A 90 -7.44 15.59 10.23
C ALA A 90 -7.17 17.00 10.78
N LEU A 91 -5.93 17.28 11.20
CA LEU A 91 -5.53 18.58 11.76
C LEU A 91 -5.61 19.70 10.71
N ALA A 92 -5.24 19.42 9.46
CA ALA A 92 -5.37 20.37 8.35
C ALA A 92 -6.83 20.74 8.04
N ALA A 93 -7.75 19.76 8.10
CA ALA A 93 -9.18 20.01 7.88
C ALA A 93 -9.77 20.91 8.97
N VAL A 94 -9.41 20.67 10.24
CA VAL A 94 -9.85 21.49 11.38
C VAL A 94 -9.34 22.94 11.25
N ALA A 95 -8.06 23.12 10.89
CA ALA A 95 -7.49 24.45 10.69
C ALA A 95 -8.21 25.26 9.58
N SER A 96 -8.62 24.59 8.50
CA SER A 96 -9.36 25.23 7.41
C SER A 96 -10.75 25.73 7.87
N ILE A 97 -11.46 24.94 8.69
CA ILE A 97 -12.76 25.33 9.26
C ILE A 97 -12.58 26.54 10.19
N PHE A 98 -11.58 26.52 11.07
CA PHE A 98 -11.27 27.65 11.96
C PHE A 98 -11.00 28.93 11.17
N LEU A 99 -10.27 28.85 10.06
CA LEU A 99 -9.95 29.99 9.22
C LEU A 99 -11.20 30.59 8.54
N VAL A 100 -12.11 29.76 8.04
CA VAL A 100 -13.39 30.21 7.48
C VAL A 100 -14.25 30.91 8.52
N VAL A 101 -14.36 30.33 9.73
CA VAL A 101 -15.11 30.94 10.84
C VAL A 101 -14.49 32.28 11.25
N PHE A 102 -13.17 32.34 11.35
CA PHE A 102 -12.46 33.57 11.72
C PHE A 102 -12.65 34.68 10.68
N LEU A 103 -12.60 34.35 9.39
CA LEU A 103 -12.88 35.29 8.30
C LEU A 103 -14.33 35.76 8.30
N ALA A 104 -15.28 34.87 8.57
CA ALA A 104 -16.70 35.22 8.63
C ALA A 104 -17.00 36.20 9.77
N ILE A 105 -16.44 35.96 10.96
CA ILE A 105 -16.55 36.87 12.12
C ILE A 105 -15.86 38.20 11.81
N SER A 106 -14.64 38.16 11.26
CA SER A 106 -13.89 39.37 10.89
C SER A 106 -14.66 40.23 9.88
N ARG A 107 -15.36 39.60 8.94
CA ARG A 107 -16.21 40.29 7.96
C ARG A 107 -17.45 40.90 8.61
N ALA A 108 -18.12 40.19 9.52
CA ALA A 108 -19.30 40.70 10.21
C ALA A 108 -18.96 41.94 11.07
N MET A 109 -17.82 41.92 11.77
CA MET A 109 -17.35 43.06 12.57
C MET A 109 -17.06 44.30 11.71
N ARG A 110 -16.46 44.12 10.53
CA ARG A 110 -16.18 45.23 9.59
C ARG A 110 -17.43 45.86 8.95
N VAL A 111 -18.56 45.17 8.91
CA VAL A 111 -19.81 45.70 8.32
C VAL A 111 -20.62 46.51 9.34
N THR A 112 -20.22 46.48 10.62
CA THR A 112 -20.93 47.15 11.72
C THR A 112 -20.26 48.46 12.15
N GLU A 113 -19.13 48.84 11.52
CA GLU A 113 -18.56 50.20 11.50
C GLU A 113 -19.10 50.98 10.29
#